data_AF-A0A3N5LS46-F1
#
_entry.id   AF-A0A3N5LS46-F1
#
_cell.length_a   1.000
_cell.length_b   1.000
_cell.length_c   1.000
_cell.angle_alpha   90.00
_cell.angle_beta   90.00
_cell.angle_gamma   90.00
#
_symmetry.space_group_name_H-M   'P 1'
#
loop_
_entity.id
_entity.type
_entity.pdbx_description
1 polymer ?
#
loop_
_entity_poly.entity_id
_entity_poly.type
_entity_poly.pdbx_seq_one_letter_code
_entity_poly.pdbx_strand_id
1 'polypeptide(L)'
;MTSTLLRTGWFRGRSRRHGGGRPGGRPRPALWPVVAGVVTVFVVALCILSSSPTAASQDEAEAALYAQQCASCHGAEGEGGIGPDLRGLTSAADVAAQVRAG
;
A
#
# COMPACT_ATOMS: atom_id res chain seq x y z
N MET A 1 9.03 -66.14 -7.56
CA MET A 1 7.58 -65.92 -7.78
C MET A 1 7.32 -64.45 -7.45
N THR A 2 7.65 -63.56 -8.39
CA THR A 2 6.69 -62.95 -9.36
C THR A 2 5.87 -61.83 -8.74
N SER A 3 6.36 -60.60 -8.93
CA SER A 3 5.57 -59.38 -9.14
C SER A 3 6.58 -58.29 -9.49
N THR A 4 7.05 -58.13 -10.73
CA THR A 4 6.31 -57.91 -11.99
C THR A 4 5.43 -56.66 -11.94
N LEU A 5 6.04 -55.56 -12.39
CA LEU A 5 5.47 -54.53 -13.27
C LEU A 5 4.27 -53.71 -12.78
N LEU A 6 4.54 -52.48 -12.35
CA LEU A 6 3.94 -51.25 -12.90
C LEU A 6 5.02 -50.16 -12.79
N ARG A 7 5.79 -49.72 -13.79
CA ARG A 7 5.57 -49.45 -15.22
C ARG A 7 4.28 -48.67 -15.53
N THR A 8 4.22 -47.45 -15.01
CA THR A 8 3.58 -46.32 -15.70
C THR A 8 4.45 -45.08 -15.43
N GLY A 9 5.54 -44.88 -16.16
CA GLY A 9 5.42 -44.27 -17.48
C GLY A 9 5.07 -42.78 -17.43
N TRP A 10 5.61 -42.00 -16.47
CA TRP A 10 5.36 -40.55 -16.37
C TRP A 10 6.50 -39.66 -16.89
N PHE A 11 7.51 -40.22 -17.58
CA PHE A 11 8.67 -39.47 -18.08
C PHE A 11 8.90 -39.63 -19.60
N ARG A 12 7.83 -39.71 -20.39
CA ARG A 12 7.96 -39.65 -21.85
C ARG A 12 6.76 -38.96 -22.48
N GLY A 13 6.97 -37.73 -22.95
CA GLY A 13 6.16 -37.14 -24.02
C GLY A 13 5.13 -36.10 -23.61
N ARG A 14 5.59 -34.87 -23.33
CA ARG A 14 4.87 -33.68 -23.82
C ARG A 14 5.84 -32.56 -24.18
N SER A 15 6.63 -32.82 -25.20
CA SER A 15 7.10 -31.80 -26.12
C SER A 15 5.91 -31.22 -26.90
N ARG A 16 5.10 -30.40 -26.25
CA ARG A 16 4.22 -29.46 -26.96
C ARG A 16 4.55 -28.06 -26.48
N ARG A 17 5.33 -27.39 -27.34
CA ARG A 17 5.49 -25.95 -27.39
C ARG A 17 4.10 -25.33 -27.33
N HIS A 18 3.69 -24.84 -26.17
CA HIS A 18 2.66 -23.83 -26.13
C HIS A 18 3.33 -22.56 -26.63
N GLY A 19 3.05 -22.24 -27.90
CA GLY A 19 3.50 -21.03 -28.55
C GLY A 19 3.05 -19.83 -27.73
N GLY A 20 3.98 -19.28 -26.96
CA GLY A 20 3.87 -17.93 -26.42
C GLY A 20 3.98 -16.95 -27.58
N GLY A 21 2.90 -16.83 -28.35
CA GLY A 21 2.69 -15.68 -29.23
C GLY A 21 2.59 -14.46 -28.34
N ARG A 22 3.73 -13.80 -28.09
CA ARG A 22 3.74 -12.50 -27.43
C ARG A 22 2.88 -11.59 -28.31
N PRO A 23 1.78 -11.00 -27.80
CA PRO A 23 0.98 -10.10 -28.61
C PRO A 23 1.89 -8.99 -29.10
N GLY A 24 1.85 -8.73 -30.41
CA GLY A 24 2.70 -7.76 -31.09
C GLY A 24 2.67 -6.42 -30.37
N GLY A 25 3.72 -6.17 -29.58
CA GLY A 25 3.94 -4.87 -28.97
C GLY A 25 4.20 -3.90 -30.11
N ARG A 26 3.27 -2.97 -30.34
CA ARG A 26 3.53 -1.82 -31.22
C ARG A 26 4.85 -1.19 -30.73
N PRO A 27 5.84 -0.95 -31.62
CA PRO A 27 7.08 -0.33 -31.20
C PRO A 27 6.71 1.00 -30.55
N ARG A 28 7.06 1.15 -29.26
CA ARG A 28 6.85 2.42 -28.57
C ARG A 28 7.58 3.49 -29.38
N PRO A 29 6.91 4.57 -29.78
CA PRO A 29 7.58 5.61 -30.54
C PRO A 29 8.72 6.17 -29.67
N ALA A 30 9.85 6.50 -30.29
CA ALA A 30 11.08 6.91 -29.59
C ALA A 30 10.91 8.09 -28.61
N LEU A 31 9.78 8.80 -28.71
CA LEU A 31 9.35 9.91 -27.85
C LEU A 31 8.72 9.50 -26.51
N TRP A 32 8.35 8.23 -26.31
CA TRP A 32 7.74 7.75 -25.06
C TRP A 32 8.55 8.04 -23.78
N PRO A 33 9.88 7.81 -23.70
CA PRO A 33 10.65 8.14 -22.49
C PRO A 33 10.67 9.64 -22.19
N VAL A 34 10.64 10.50 -23.22
CA VAL A 34 10.59 11.96 -23.07
C VAL A 34 9.23 12.38 -22.51
N VAL A 35 8.13 11.87 -23.07
CA VAL A 35 6.78 12.14 -22.58
C VAL A 35 6.60 11.65 -21.14
N ALA A 36 7.06 10.43 -20.83
CA ALA A 36 6.99 9.88 -19.47
C ALA A 36 7.82 10.72 -18.48
N GLY A 37 8.99 11.20 -18.89
CA GLY A 37 9.82 12.10 -18.09
C GLY A 37 9.12 13.43 -17.80
N VAL A 38 8.58 14.08 -18.83
CA VAL A 38 7.85 15.35 -18.68
C VAL A 38 6.61 15.20 -17.79
N VAL A 39 5.83 14.13 -17.96
CA VAL A 39 4.66 13.85 -17.12
C VAL A 39 5.08 13.66 -15.66
N THR A 40 6.15 12.91 -15.40
CA THR A 40 6.64 12.68 -14.04
C THR A 40 7.10 13.98 -13.39
N VAL A 41 7.88 14.79 -14.10
CA VAL A 41 8.36 16.09 -13.60
C VAL A 41 7.20 17.03 -13.32
N PHE A 42 6.21 17.08 -14.21
CA PHE A 42 5.03 17.93 -14.04
C PHE A 42 4.18 17.50 -12.83
N VAL A 43 3.94 16.20 -12.66
CA VAL A 43 3.22 15.68 -11.49
C VAL A 43 3.96 15.97 -10.20
N VAL A 44 5.28 15.75 -10.16
CA VAL A 44 6.10 16.06 -8.97
C VAL A 44 6.08 17.56 -8.67
N ALA A 45 6.21 18.42 -9.69
CA ALA A 45 6.12 19.87 -9.52
C ALA A 45 4.75 20.32 -8.98
N LEU A 46 3.66 19.71 -9.47
CA LEU A 46 2.31 19.95 -8.95
C LEU A 46 2.16 19.50 -7.49
N CYS A 47 2.68 18.33 -7.13
CA CYS A 47 2.65 17.86 -5.74
C CYS A 47 3.42 18.80 -4.80
N ILE A 48 4.59 19.28 -5.24
CA ILE A 48 5.40 20.23 -4.45
C ILE A 48 4.65 21.55 -4.28
N LEU A 49 4.06 22.08 -5.37
CA LEU A 49 3.35 23.37 -5.33
C LEU A 49 2.02 23.31 -4.58
N SER A 50 1.37 22.14 -4.55
CA SER A 50 0.09 21.91 -3.88
C SER A 50 0.24 21.45 -2.42
N SER A 51 1.46 21.26 -1.94
CA SER A 51 1.72 20.97 -0.53
C SER A 51 1.50 22.23 0.29
N SER A 52 0.27 22.46 0.76
CA SER A 52 0.00 23.51 1.75
C SER A 52 0.78 23.19 3.03
N PRO A 53 1.59 24.12 3.57
CA PRO A 53 2.20 23.93 4.88
C PRO A 53 1.10 24.03 5.93
N THR A 54 0.54 22.90 6.31
CA THR A 54 -0.24 22.78 7.55
C THR A 54 0.73 23.02 8.69
N ALA A 55 0.67 24.18 9.33
CA ALA A 55 1.50 24.44 10.50
C ALA A 55 0.93 25.44 11.52
N ALA A 56 -0.28 25.99 11.36
CA ALA A 56 -0.75 26.98 12.34
C ALA A 56 -2.27 27.23 12.46
N SER A 57 -3.13 26.62 11.65
CA SER A 57 -4.58 26.95 11.66
C SER A 57 -5.52 25.76 11.80
N GLN A 58 -4.98 24.58 12.11
CA GLN A 58 -5.80 23.37 12.16
C GLN A 58 -6.17 22.96 13.59
N ASP A 59 -5.43 23.38 14.62
CA ASP A 59 -5.58 22.87 15.99
C ASP A 59 -7.01 22.97 16.53
N GLU A 60 -7.68 24.11 16.30
CA GLU A 60 -9.06 24.32 16.79
C GLU A 60 -10.09 23.47 16.03
N ALA A 61 -9.92 23.33 14.71
CA ALA A 61 -10.80 22.51 13.88
C ALA A 61 -10.58 21.01 14.16
N GLU A 62 -9.33 20.62 14.41
CA GLU A 62 -8.92 19.26 14.76
C GLU A 62 -9.41 18.88 16.15
N ALA A 63 -9.30 19.78 17.14
CA ALA A 63 -9.86 19.58 18.47
C ALA A 63 -11.39 19.40 18.42
N ALA A 64 -12.09 20.20 17.62
CA ALA A 64 -13.53 20.08 17.44
C ALA A 64 -13.92 18.75 16.77
N LEU A 65 -13.18 18.32 15.75
CA LEU A 65 -13.38 17.02 15.10
C LEU A 65 -13.11 15.86 16.06
N TYR A 66 -12.03 15.95 16.84
CA TYR A 66 -11.68 14.96 17.85
C TYR A 66 -12.80 14.80 18.89
N ALA A 67 -13.29 15.92 19.42
CA ALA A 67 -14.39 15.94 20.38
C ALA A 67 -15.68 15.32 19.82
N GLN A 68 -15.97 15.52 18.52
CA GLN A 68 -17.18 15.01 17.89
C GLN A 68 -17.10 13.53 17.48
N GLN A 69 -15.91 13.05 17.11
CA GLN A 69 -15.78 11.75 16.43
C GLN A 69 -15.02 10.71 17.24
N CYS A 70 -14.09 11.14 18.09
CA CYS A 70 -13.11 10.26 18.73
C CYS A 70 -13.33 10.18 20.24
N ALA A 71 -13.70 11.29 20.87
CA ALA A 71 -13.76 11.41 22.33
C ALA A 71 -14.79 10.49 23.00
N SER A 72 -15.85 10.08 22.27
CA SER A 72 -16.86 9.15 22.79
C SER A 72 -16.28 7.79 23.18
N CYS A 73 -15.17 7.38 22.54
CA CYS A 73 -14.52 6.09 22.79
C CYS A 73 -13.16 6.25 23.46
N HIS A 74 -12.41 7.28 23.07
CA HIS A 74 -11.03 7.49 23.50
C HIS A 74 -10.89 8.53 24.63
N GLY A 75 -11.98 9.09 25.14
CA GLY A 75 -11.94 10.10 26.20
C GLY A 75 -11.71 11.51 25.66
N ALA A 76 -11.95 12.51 26.52
CA ALA A 76 -11.87 13.92 26.12
C ALA A 76 -10.44 14.33 25.75
N GLU A 77 -9.44 13.73 26.41
CA GLU A 77 -8.02 14.01 26.18
C GLU A 77 -7.28 12.82 25.54
N GLY A 78 -8.00 11.81 25.06
CA GLY A 78 -7.38 10.60 24.50
C GLY A 78 -6.88 9.61 25.54
N GLU A 79 -7.25 9.77 26.81
CA GLU A 79 -6.85 8.85 27.90
C GLU A 79 -7.39 7.42 27.77
N GLY A 80 -8.31 7.19 26.83
CA GLY A 80 -8.97 5.92 26.59
C GLY A 80 -10.27 5.76 27.39
N GLY A 81 -10.75 4.51 27.46
CA GLY A 81 -11.97 4.13 28.17
C GLY A 81 -12.58 2.90 27.54
N ILE A 82 -13.51 3.12 26.60
CA ILE A 82 -14.06 2.06 25.75
C ILE A 82 -13.01 1.65 24.70
N GLY A 83 -12.35 2.64 24.10
CA GLY A 83 -11.22 2.47 23.22
C GLY A 83 -9.88 2.61 23.95
N PRO A 84 -8.77 2.20 23.32
CA PRO A 84 -7.43 2.32 23.89
C PRO A 84 -6.98 3.78 24.07
N ASP A 85 -6.02 3.99 24.96
CA ASP A 85 -5.34 5.29 25.15
C ASP A 85 -4.62 5.72 23.86
N LEU A 86 -4.83 6.95 23.40
CA LEU A 86 -4.21 7.51 22.18
C LEU A 86 -3.04 8.46 22.48
N ARG A 87 -2.77 8.75 23.75
CA ARG A 87 -1.74 9.72 24.13
C ARG A 87 -0.36 9.17 23.78
N GLY A 88 0.47 10.03 23.18
CA GLY A 88 1.82 9.67 22.78
C GLY A 88 1.94 8.91 21.45
N LEU A 89 0.83 8.71 20.72
CA LEU A 89 0.84 8.13 19.37
C LEU A 89 1.25 9.18 18.33
N THR A 90 2.55 9.51 18.31
CA THR A 90 3.10 10.52 17.41
C THR A 90 3.68 9.94 16.12
N SER A 91 3.86 8.61 16.08
CA SER A 91 4.47 7.91 14.97
C SER A 91 3.86 6.54 14.74
N ALA A 92 4.07 5.99 13.54
CA ALA A 92 3.70 4.63 13.22
C ALA A 92 4.39 3.59 14.13
N ALA A 93 5.56 3.94 14.68
CA ALA A 93 6.26 3.07 15.62
C ALA A 93 5.50 2.97 16.96
N ASP A 94 4.95 4.09 17.45
CA ASP A 94 4.16 4.15 18.68
C ASP A 94 2.89 3.30 18.53
N VAL A 95 2.17 3.46 17.41
CA VAL A 95 0.97 2.66 17.10
C VAL A 95 1.30 1.17 17.04
N ALA A 96 2.40 0.81 16.37
CA ALA A 96 2.83 -0.58 16.27
C ALA A 96 3.25 -1.17 17.62
N ALA A 97 3.84 -0.37 18.50
CA ALA A 97 4.19 -0.78 19.86
C ALA A 97 2.93 -1.05 20.68
N GLN A 98 1.91 -0.20 20.57
CA GLN A 98 0.66 -0.36 21.31
C GLN A 98 -0.12 -1.62 20.89
N VAL A 99 -0.22 -1.92 19.60
CA VAL A 99 -0.89 -3.14 19.10
C VAL A 99 -0.20 -4.42 19.57
N ARG A 100 1.12 -4.38 19.81
CA ARG A 100 1.86 -5.53 20.34
C ARG A 100 1.73 -5.70 21.86
N ALA A 101 1.30 -4.65 22.56
CA ALA A 101 1.19 -4.63 24.02
C ALA A 101 -0.21 -4.99 24.54
N GLY A 102 -1.24 -4.94 23.68
CA GLY A 102 -2.61 -5.36 23.97
C GLY A 102 -2.94 -6.74 23.44
#